data_AF-A0A2P9GZL5-F1
#
_entry.id   AF-A0A2P9GZL5-F1
#
_cell.length_a   1.000
_cell.length_b   1.000
_cell.length_c   1.000
_cell.angle_alpha   90.00
_cell.angle_beta   90.00
_cell.angle_gamma   90.00
#
_symmetry.space_group_name_H-M   'P 1'
#
loop_
_entity.id
_entity.type
_entity.pdbx_description
1 polymer ?
#
loop_
_entity_poly.entity_id
_entity_poly.type
_entity_poly.pdbx_seq_one_letter_code
_entity_poly.pdbx_strand_id
1 'polypeptide(L)'
;MSTRSTSAETEAANLVRLYAALGRLNAAKAHAMATYTGYAHAQRGLAGEELQDAMNRTAEAEEAFEQINAQAYAIEKELAAYKRALLANDGSA
;
A
#
# COMPACT_ATOMS: atom_id res chain seq x y z
N MET A 1 8.10 9.19 -37.76
CA MET A 1 8.28 8.44 -36.50
C MET A 1 7.60 9.26 -35.41
N SER A 2 6.48 8.76 -34.87
CA SER A 2 5.41 9.57 -34.28
C SER A 2 5.61 9.79 -32.76
N THR A 3 5.78 11.04 -32.33
CA THR A 3 5.94 11.44 -30.92
C THR A 3 4.72 11.12 -30.03
N ARG A 4 3.55 10.85 -30.62
CA ARG A 4 2.34 10.46 -29.89
C ARG A 4 2.31 9.01 -29.39
N SER A 5 3.00 8.07 -30.05
CA SER A 5 2.98 6.65 -29.62
C SER A 5 3.75 6.44 -28.31
N THR A 6 4.85 7.18 -28.14
CA THR A 6 5.72 7.05 -26.97
C THR A 6 5.07 7.56 -25.68
N SER A 7 4.19 8.57 -25.73
CA SER A 7 3.57 9.11 -24.52
C SER A 7 2.48 8.17 -23.98
N ALA A 8 1.55 7.71 -24.81
CA ALA A 8 0.47 6.82 -24.36
C ALA A 8 1.00 5.49 -23.79
N GLU A 9 2.02 4.89 -24.42
CA GLU A 9 2.66 3.67 -23.93
C GLU A 9 3.38 3.87 -22.60
N THR A 10 4.09 4.99 -22.45
CA THR A 10 4.73 5.38 -21.19
C THR A 10 3.68 5.62 -20.11
N GLU A 11 2.54 6.21 -20.48
CA GLU A 11 1.50 6.54 -19.54
C GLU A 11 0.77 5.31 -19.01
N ALA A 12 0.47 4.35 -19.88
CA ALA A 12 -0.07 3.05 -19.50
C ALA A 12 0.90 2.28 -18.59
N ALA A 13 2.20 2.30 -18.91
CA ALA A 13 3.22 1.66 -18.09
C ALA A 13 3.32 2.28 -16.68
N ASN A 14 3.20 3.60 -16.55
CA ASN A 14 3.16 4.28 -15.25
C ASN A 14 1.96 3.84 -14.42
N LEU A 15 0.78 3.79 -15.04
CA LEU A 15 -0.46 3.40 -14.36
C LEU A 15 -0.40 1.95 -13.85
N VAL A 16 0.09 1.03 -14.68
CA VAL A 16 0.30 -0.37 -14.28
C VAL A 16 1.29 -0.47 -13.11
N ARG A 17 2.38 0.32 -13.13
CA ARG A 17 3.35 0.35 -12.02
C ARG A 17 2.75 0.83 -10.71
N LEU A 18 1.93 1.88 -10.72
CA LEU A 18 1.24 2.40 -9.53
C LEU A 18 0.24 1.39 -8.96
N TYR A 19 -0.59 0.76 -9.81
CA TYR A 19 -1.50 -0.28 -9.34
C TYR A 19 -0.78 -1.52 -8.80
N ALA A 20 0.31 -1.95 -9.45
CA ALA A 20 1.12 -3.06 -8.96
C ALA A 20 1.74 -2.73 -7.60
N ALA A 21 2.19 -1.49 -7.40
CA ALA A 21 2.69 -1.03 -6.10
C ALA A 21 1.60 -1.03 -5.02
N LEU A 22 0.41 -0.51 -5.32
CA LEU A 22 -0.74 -0.55 -4.42
C LEU A 22 -1.15 -1.99 -4.07
N GLY A 23 -1.15 -2.91 -5.04
CA GLY A 23 -1.41 -4.33 -4.81
C GLY A 23 -0.40 -4.98 -3.85
N ARG A 24 0.90 -4.66 -3.98
CA ARG A 24 1.94 -5.14 -3.05
C ARG A 24 1.75 -4.58 -1.64
N LEU A 25 1.41 -3.30 -1.51
CA LEU A 25 1.13 -2.68 -0.20
C LEU A 25 -0.10 -3.30 0.46
N ASN A 26 -1.16 -3.57 -0.29
CA ASN A 26 -2.35 -4.25 0.26
C ASN A 26 -2.04 -5.67 0.75
N ALA A 27 -1.17 -6.41 0.05
CA ALA A 27 -0.72 -7.72 0.51
C ALA A 27 0.12 -7.61 1.80
N ALA A 28 1.04 -6.64 1.88
CA ALA A 28 1.83 -6.37 3.08
C ALA A 28 0.92 -5.96 4.26
N LYS A 29 -0.10 -5.14 4.01
CA LYS A 29 -1.10 -4.73 5.00
C LYS A 29 -1.87 -5.92 5.56
N ALA A 30 -2.31 -6.83 4.69
CA ALA A 30 -3.00 -8.05 5.10
C ALA A 30 -2.09 -8.94 5.96
N HIS A 31 -0.80 -9.06 5.60
CA HIS A 31 0.19 -9.78 6.39
C HIS A 31 0.37 -9.16 7.78
N ALA A 32 0.59 -7.83 7.87
CA ALA A 32 0.73 -7.13 9.15
C ALA A 32 -0.50 -7.32 10.05
N MET A 33 -1.72 -7.24 9.48
CA MET A 33 -2.96 -7.49 10.20
C MET A 33 -3.07 -8.95 10.71
N ALA A 34 -2.65 -9.93 9.91
CA ALA A 34 -2.62 -11.33 10.34
C ALA A 34 -1.64 -11.54 11.51
N THR A 35 -0.46 -10.93 11.45
CA THR A 35 0.54 -10.94 12.52
C THR A 35 -0.02 -10.31 13.80
N TYR A 36 -0.61 -9.10 13.70
CA TYR A 36 -1.28 -8.41 14.81
C TYR A 36 -2.32 -9.32 15.47
N THR A 37 -3.22 -9.90 14.68
CA THR A 37 -4.33 -10.73 15.16
C THR A 37 -3.81 -12.00 15.84
N GLY A 38 -2.79 -12.64 15.26
CA GLY A 38 -2.15 -13.83 15.83
C GLY A 38 -1.57 -13.59 17.22
N TYR A 39 -0.75 -12.54 17.37
CA TYR A 39 -0.13 -12.22 18.65
C TYR A 39 -1.14 -11.67 19.66
N ALA A 40 -2.09 -10.83 19.25
CA ALA A 40 -3.13 -10.32 20.15
C ALA A 40 -3.99 -11.45 20.74
N HIS A 41 -4.26 -12.50 19.96
CA HIS A 41 -4.90 -13.71 20.50
C HIS A 41 -3.98 -14.51 21.41
N ALA A 42 -2.70 -14.68 21.04
CA ALA A 42 -1.73 -15.43 21.83
C ALA A 42 -1.49 -14.82 23.22
N GLN A 43 -1.57 -13.49 23.36
CA GLN A 43 -1.46 -12.80 24.66
C GLN A 43 -2.42 -13.34 25.73
N ARG A 44 -3.55 -13.94 25.34
CA ARG A 44 -4.50 -14.57 26.28
C ARG A 44 -3.92 -15.87 26.84
N GLY A 45 -3.27 -15.78 27.99
CA GLY A 45 -2.68 -16.92 28.69
C GLY A 45 -1.16 -16.89 28.79
N LEU A 46 -0.50 -15.88 28.20
CA LEU A 46 0.92 -15.62 28.41
C LEU A 46 1.14 -14.76 29.67
N ALA A 47 2.34 -14.85 30.22
CA ALA A 47 2.78 -14.03 31.34
C ALA A 47 4.28 -13.72 31.23
N GLY A 48 4.74 -12.70 31.96
CA GLY A 48 6.16 -12.37 32.03
C GLY A 48 6.75 -12.01 30.66
N GLU A 49 7.93 -12.57 30.37
CA GLU A 49 8.69 -12.26 29.15
C GLU A 49 7.95 -12.66 27.86
N GLU A 50 7.21 -13.77 27.87
CA GLU A 50 6.45 -14.21 26.69
C GLU A 50 5.30 -13.25 26.35
N LEU A 51 4.63 -12.72 27.37
CA LEU A 51 3.59 -11.69 27.18
C LEU A 51 4.21 -10.39 26.65
N GLN A 52 5.36 -9.99 27.20
CA GLN A 52 6.04 -8.78 26.76
C GLN A 52 6.52 -8.89 25.30
N ASP A 53 7.07 -10.04 24.88
CA ASP A 53 7.43 -10.28 23.48
C ASP A 53 6.19 -10.21 22.59
N ALA A 54 5.11 -10.91 22.94
CA ALA A 54 3.86 -10.87 22.18
C ALA A 54 3.29 -9.45 22.06
N MET A 55 3.39 -8.62 23.11
CA MET A 55 2.99 -7.22 23.07
C MET A 55 3.87 -6.38 22.14
N ASN A 56 5.20 -6.57 22.20
CA ASN A 56 6.13 -5.87 21.32
C ASN A 56 5.88 -6.22 19.85
N ARG A 57 5.67 -7.51 19.54
CA ARG A 57 5.33 -7.98 18.20
C ARG A 57 4.01 -7.42 17.68
N THR A 58 3.00 -7.34 18.56
CA THR A 58 1.72 -6.70 18.22
C THR A 58 1.90 -5.22 17.90
N ALA A 59 2.71 -4.49 18.69
CA ALA A 59 3.00 -3.08 18.44
C ALA A 59 3.78 -2.86 17.14
N GLU A 60 4.80 -3.69 16.86
CA GLU A 60 5.55 -3.68 15.58
C GLU A 60 4.61 -3.89 14.39
N ALA A 61 3.67 -4.83 14.50
CA ALA A 61 2.69 -5.11 13.45
C ALA A 61 1.72 -3.93 13.23
N GLU A 62 1.32 -3.24 14.31
CA GLU A 62 0.48 -2.05 14.24
C GLU A 62 1.21 -0.88 13.58
N GLU A 63 2.45 -0.61 13.97
CA GLU A 63 3.29 0.41 13.34
C GLU A 63 3.49 0.12 11.84
N ALA A 64 3.82 -1.12 11.49
CA ALA A 64 3.96 -1.53 10.09
C ALA A 64 2.66 -1.31 9.31
N PHE A 65 1.51 -1.61 9.90
CA PHE A 65 0.20 -1.38 9.28
C PHE A 65 -0.07 0.10 9.01
N GLU A 66 0.25 1.00 9.96
CA GLU A 66 0.11 2.44 9.78
C GLU A 66 1.03 2.98 8.67
N GLN A 67 2.30 2.55 8.66
CA GLN A 67 3.26 2.94 7.63
C GLN A 67 2.81 2.48 6.23
N ILE A 68 2.31 1.25 6.10
CA ILE A 68 1.79 0.72 4.84
C ILE A 68 0.56 1.50 4.38
N ASN A 69 -0.34 1.88 5.30
CA ASN A 69 -1.50 2.72 4.96
C ASN A 69 -1.07 4.10 4.46
N ALA A 70 -0.08 4.73 5.10
CA ALA A 70 0.43 6.02 4.66
C ALA A 70 1.02 5.93 3.24
N GLN A 71 1.79 4.88 2.96
CA GLN A 71 2.35 4.62 1.62
C GLN A 71 1.24 4.35 0.58
N ALA A 72 0.24 3.54 0.93
CA ALA A 72 -0.88 3.24 0.03
C ALA A 72 -1.65 4.51 -0.33
N TYR A 73 -1.92 5.36 0.68
CA TYR A 73 -2.58 6.64 0.49
C TYR A 73 -1.77 7.62 -0.38
N ALA A 74 -0.44 7.64 -0.24
CA ALA A 74 0.42 8.44 -1.12
C ALA A 74 0.29 7.99 -2.59
N ILE A 75 0.32 6.67 -2.84
CA ILE A 75 0.14 6.11 -4.18
C ILE A 75 -1.27 6.39 -4.73
N GLU A 76 -2.31 6.30 -3.89
CA GLU A 76 -3.68 6.65 -4.30
C GLU A 76 -3.82 8.12 -4.69
N LYS A 77 -3.14 9.03 -3.98
CA LYS A 77 -3.06 10.45 -4.37
C LYS A 77 -2.37 10.63 -5.71
N GLU A 78 -1.22 10.00 -5.92
CA GLU A 78 -0.50 10.05 -7.20
C GLU A 78 -1.37 9.51 -8.34
N LEU A 79 -2.05 8.38 -8.11
CA LEU A 79 -2.97 7.77 -9.07
C LEU A 79 -4.15 8.70 -9.40
N ALA A 80 -4.73 9.37 -8.41
CA ALA A 80 -5.81 10.32 -8.61
C ALA A 80 -5.36 11.56 -9.40
N ALA A 81 -4.19 12.12 -9.08
CA ALA A 81 -3.60 13.23 -9.85
C ALA A 81 -3.36 12.82 -11.31
N TYR A 82 -2.84 11.62 -11.51
CA TYR A 82 -2.57 11.07 -12.84
C TYR A 82 -3.85 10.91 -13.69
N LYS A 83 -4.91 10.35 -13.11
CA LYS A 83 -6.21 10.20 -13.78
C LYS A 83 -6.82 11.54 -14.17
N ARG A 84 -6.67 12.58 -13.34
CA ARG A 84 -7.14 13.93 -13.68
C ARG A 84 -6.36 14.55 -14.83
N ALA A 85 -5.03 14.36 -14.87
CA ALA A 85 -4.20 14.83 -15.96
C ALA A 85 -4.59 14.16 -17.29
N LEU A 86 -4.84 12.85 -17.28
CA LEU A 86 -5.37 12.11 -18.43
C LEU A 86 -6.69 12.70 -18.94
N LEU A 87 -7.67 12.89 -18.06
CA LEU A 87 -8.99 13.44 -18.43
C LEU A 87 -8.91 14.88 -18.98
N ALA A 88 -8.02 15.71 -18.43
CA ALA A 88 -7.81 17.08 -18.92
C ALA A 88 -7.16 17.10 -20.31
N ASN A 89 -6.34 16.08 -20.65
CA ASN A 89 -5.69 15.95 -21.94
C ASN A 89 -6.58 15.28 -23.01
N ASP A 90 -7.51 14.41 -22.61
CA ASP A 90 -8.48 13.77 -23.52
C ASP A 90 -9.66 14.71 -23.90
N GLY A 91 -9.95 15.73 -23.09
CA GLY A 91 -11.05 16.67 -23.29
C GLY A 91 -10.74 17.90 -24.16
N SER A 92 -9.53 18.02 -24.73
CA SER A 92 -9.12 19.15 -25.57
C SER A 92 -9.22 18.90 -27.08
N ALA A 93 -10.08 17.95 -27.49
CA ALA A 93 -10.36 17.62 -28.89
C ALA A 93 -11.70 18.21 -29.35
#